data_AF-A0A149TNP0-F1
#
_entry.id   AF-A0A149TNP0-F1
#
_cell.length_a   1.000
_cell.length_b   1.000
_cell.length_c   1.000
_cell.angle_alpha   90.00
_cell.angle_beta   90.00
_cell.angle_gamma   90.00
#
_symmetry.space_group_name_H-M   'P 1'
#
loop_
_entity.id
_entity.type
_entity.pdbx_description
1 polymer ?
#
loop_
_entity_poly.entity_id
_entity_poly.type
_entity_poly.pdbx_seq_one_letter_code
_entity_poly.pdbx_strand_id
1 'polypeptide(L)'
;PRKSAIIVNEGLIPPSLDIDDVIDVVSHHPAVVEAMENGADIFMYPAAEPMKDVCDRSQTFRAYAEGEQKAGFPVSSIFDRLAMDRWYRRDFPAFLQELGADRLPNMPKGLPVPAEGGM
;
A
#
# COMPACT_ATOMS: atom_id res chain seq x y z
N PRO A 1 15.24 14.18 -10.99
CA PRO A 1 14.70 12.88 -11.47
C PRO A 1 13.28 13.07 -12.01
N ARG A 2 13.08 13.06 -13.34
CA ARG A 2 11.72 13.19 -13.90
C ARG A 2 10.99 11.87 -13.67
N LYS A 3 9.81 11.92 -13.03
CA LYS A 3 8.92 10.77 -12.71
C LYS A 3 9.31 9.94 -11.48
N SER A 4 9.80 10.58 -10.43
CA SER A 4 9.97 9.92 -9.13
C SER A 4 8.68 9.99 -8.30
N ALA A 5 8.52 9.05 -7.38
CA ALA A 5 7.46 9.05 -6.38
C ALA A 5 8.05 8.87 -4.99
N ILE A 6 7.48 9.57 -4.02
CA ILE A 6 7.76 9.42 -2.60
C ILE A 6 6.58 8.67 -2.03
N ILE A 7 6.83 7.46 -1.51
CA ILE A 7 5.77 6.60 -0.99
C ILE A 7 5.82 6.64 0.53
N VAL A 8 4.74 7.12 1.15
CA VAL A 8 4.57 7.10 2.60
C VAL A 8 3.67 5.92 2.95
N ASN A 9 4.20 4.96 3.73
CA ASN A 9 3.42 3.81 4.15
C ASN A 9 2.68 4.09 5.45
N GLU A 10 1.39 4.36 5.33
CA GLU A 10 0.49 4.62 6.45
C GLU A 10 0.51 3.48 7.47
N GLY A 11 0.65 2.23 7.03
CA GLY A 11 0.69 1.06 7.92
C GLY A 11 1.94 0.98 8.79
N LEU A 12 2.95 1.82 8.54
CA LEU A 12 4.15 1.95 9.38
C LEU A 12 4.08 3.16 10.32
N ILE A 13 3.03 3.98 10.23
CA ILE A 13 2.85 5.12 11.12
C ILE A 13 2.33 4.60 12.47
N PRO A 14 3.03 4.91 13.59
CA PRO A 14 2.56 4.53 14.92
C PRO A 14 1.13 5.06 15.18
N PRO A 15 0.22 4.25 15.75
CA PRO A 15 -1.17 4.69 16.01
C PRO A 15 -1.30 5.90 16.96
N SER A 16 -0.23 6.23 17.68
CA SER A 16 -0.18 7.40 18.57
C SER A 16 0.11 8.71 17.84
N LEU A 17 0.43 8.66 16.54
CA LEU A 17 0.73 9.83 15.72
C LEU A 17 -0.42 10.09 14.76
N ASP A 18 -0.66 11.37 14.52
CA ASP A 18 -1.59 11.81 13.48
C ASP A 18 -0.91 11.69 12.09
N ILE A 19 -1.65 11.20 11.10
CA ILE A 19 -1.12 10.96 9.76
C ILE A 19 -0.78 12.29 9.07
N ASP A 20 -1.62 13.32 9.24
CA ASP A 20 -1.41 14.62 8.61
C ASP A 20 -0.17 15.29 9.20
N ASP A 21 0.04 15.19 10.52
CA ASP A 21 1.26 15.68 11.18
C ASP A 21 2.53 14.95 10.66
N VAL A 22 2.46 13.63 10.46
CA VAL A 22 3.58 12.86 9.93
C VAL A 22 3.89 13.24 8.50
N ILE A 23 2.86 13.42 7.66
CA ILE A 23 3.02 13.87 6.28
C ILE A 23 3.62 15.27 6.25
N ASP A 24 3.16 16.19 7.10
CA ASP A 24 3.71 17.54 7.19
C ASP A 24 5.21 17.49 7.49
N VAL A 25 5.63 16.73 8.51
CA VAL A 25 7.05 16.58 8.86
C VAL A 25 7.86 15.96 7.72
N VAL A 26 7.35 14.91 7.08
CA VAL A 26 8.03 14.24 5.96
C VAL A 26 8.16 15.18 4.77
N SER A 27 7.10 15.93 4.44
CA SER A 27 7.08 16.83 3.28
C SER A 27 8.10 17.98 3.39
N HIS A 28 8.42 18.40 4.62
CA HIS A 28 9.42 19.42 4.90
C HIS A 28 10.86 18.90 5.03
N HIS A 29 11.09 17.58 4.94
CA HIS A 29 12.44 17.04 5.00
C HIS A 29 13.25 17.49 3.76
N PRO A 30 14.51 17.98 3.90
CA PRO A 30 15.25 18.57 2.77
C PRO A 30 15.33 17.69 1.51
N ALA A 31 15.52 16.38 1.69
CA ALA A 31 15.55 15.42 0.58
C ALA A 31 14.20 15.25 -0.13
N VAL A 32 13.09 15.40 0.61
CA VAL A 32 11.73 15.33 0.05
C VAL A 32 11.43 16.62 -0.71
N VAL A 33 11.75 17.77 -0.13
CA VAL A 33 11.65 19.08 -0.81
C VAL A 33 12.44 19.06 -2.12
N GLU A 34 13.71 18.66 -2.08
CA GLU A 34 14.56 18.56 -3.27
C GLU A 34 13.95 17.62 -4.33
N ALA A 35 13.42 16.46 -3.92
CA ALA A 35 12.78 15.53 -4.83
C ALA A 35 11.52 16.14 -5.47
N MET A 36 10.69 16.85 -4.69
CA MET A 36 9.48 17.52 -5.18
C MET A 36 9.81 18.67 -6.13
N GLU A 37 10.82 19.49 -5.84
CA GLU A 37 11.33 20.53 -6.76
C GLU A 37 11.80 19.94 -8.10
N ASN A 38 12.22 18.67 -8.09
CA ASN A 38 12.60 17.92 -9.28
C ASN A 38 11.44 17.18 -9.98
N GLY A 39 10.20 17.41 -9.54
CA GLY A 39 8.98 16.86 -10.13
C GLY A 39 8.60 15.47 -9.61
N ALA A 40 8.96 15.15 -8.36
CA ALA A 40 8.39 14.01 -7.64
C ALA A 40 7.08 14.40 -6.96
N ASP A 41 6.19 13.41 -6.81
CA ASP A 41 4.94 13.55 -6.05
C ASP A 41 4.94 12.60 -4.85
N ILE A 42 4.21 12.97 -3.80
CA ILE A 42 4.01 12.15 -2.60
C ILE A 42 2.72 11.34 -2.76
N PHE A 43 2.78 10.05 -2.44
CA PHE A 43 1.63 9.15 -2.47
C PHE A 43 1.54 8.38 -1.16
N MET A 44 0.32 8.20 -0.68
CA MET A 44 0.02 7.37 0.48
C MET A 44 -0.16 5.92 0.05
N TYR A 45 0.68 5.03 0.57
CA TYR A 45 0.49 3.61 0.36
C TYR A 45 -0.66 3.13 1.25
N PRO A 46 -1.69 2.48 0.68
CA PRO A 46 -2.89 2.13 1.42
C PRO A 46 -2.54 1.10 2.51
N ALA A 47 -2.84 1.42 3.77
CA ALA A 47 -2.68 0.48 4.86
C ALA A 47 -3.82 -0.54 4.92
N ALA A 48 -3.51 -1.74 5.40
CA ALA A 48 -4.51 -2.68 5.90
C ALA A 48 -3.98 -3.34 7.17
N GLU A 49 -4.81 -3.42 8.22
CA GLU A 49 -4.43 -4.01 9.51
C GLU A 49 -3.74 -5.39 9.38
N PRO A 50 -4.21 -6.33 8.54
CA PRO A 50 -3.62 -7.67 8.48
C PRO A 50 -2.28 -7.73 7.72
N MET A 51 -1.76 -6.62 7.19
CA MET A 51 -0.49 -6.62 6.44
C MET A 51 0.69 -7.14 7.25
N LYS A 52 0.76 -6.78 8.53
CA LYS A 52 1.82 -7.25 9.42
C LYS A 52 1.79 -8.78 9.52
N ASP A 53 0.60 -9.34 9.68
CA ASP A 53 0.37 -10.78 9.74
C ASP A 53 0.80 -11.48 8.45
N VAL A 54 0.50 -10.91 7.29
CA VAL A 54 0.94 -11.45 5.99
C VAL A 54 2.47 -11.52 5.92
N CYS A 55 3.15 -10.45 6.32
CA CYS A 55 4.61 -10.36 6.34
C CYS A 55 5.23 -11.36 7.32
N ASP A 56 4.74 -11.42 8.55
CA ASP A 56 5.24 -12.34 9.60
C ASP A 56 5.08 -13.81 9.18
N ARG A 57 3.98 -14.13 8.47
CA ARG A 57 3.70 -15.48 7.93
C ARG A 57 4.50 -15.80 6.66
N SER A 58 5.20 -14.82 6.09
CA SER A 58 5.85 -14.91 4.77
C SER A 58 4.88 -15.44 3.69
N GLN A 59 3.65 -14.92 3.71
CA GLN A 59 2.62 -15.23 2.72
C GLN A 59 2.52 -14.10 1.69
N THR A 60 1.92 -14.41 0.54
CA THR A 60 1.47 -13.36 -0.37
C THR A 60 0.14 -12.79 0.14
N PHE A 61 -0.14 -11.51 -0.16
CA PHE A 61 -1.42 -10.88 0.20
C PHE A 61 -2.62 -11.67 -0.35
N ARG A 62 -2.49 -12.22 -1.57
CA ARG A 62 -3.50 -13.08 -2.19
C ARG A 62 -3.73 -14.39 -1.42
N ALA A 63 -2.65 -15.11 -1.09
CA ALA A 63 -2.73 -16.36 -0.35
C ALA A 63 -3.40 -16.15 1.02
N TYR A 64 -3.08 -15.05 1.69
CA TYR A 64 -3.73 -14.69 2.95
C TYR A 64 -5.21 -14.39 2.76
N ALA A 65 -5.59 -13.58 1.76
CA ALA A 65 -6.99 -13.28 1.43
C ALA A 65 -7.82 -14.54 1.12
N GLU A 66 -7.23 -15.51 0.41
CA GLU A 66 -7.85 -16.80 0.10
C GLU A 66 -7.93 -17.75 1.33
N GLY A 67 -7.28 -17.38 2.44
CA GLY A 67 -7.28 -18.14 3.69
C GLY A 67 -6.35 -19.34 3.69
N GLU A 68 -5.28 -19.31 2.88
CA GLU A 68 -4.25 -20.32 2.95
C GLU A 68 -3.62 -20.36 4.35
N GLN A 69 -3.54 -21.55 4.94
CA GLN A 69 -2.98 -21.72 6.28
C GLN A 69 -1.45 -21.82 6.22
N LYS A 70 -0.76 -21.05 7.07
CA LYS A 70 0.68 -21.20 7.32
C LYS A 70 0.91 -22.09 8.55
N ALA A 71 1.80 -23.08 8.41
CA ALA A 71 2.21 -23.92 9.53
C ALA A 71 2.86 -23.08 10.64
N GLY A 72 2.49 -23.33 11.90
CA GLY A 72 3.03 -22.60 13.06
C GLY A 72 2.34 -21.26 13.37
N PHE A 73 1.33 -20.85 12.60
CA PHE A 73 0.56 -19.63 12.84
C PHE A 73 -0.91 -19.94 13.15
N PRO A 74 -1.63 -19.06 13.86
CA PRO A 74 -3.07 -19.19 14.04
C PRO A 74 -3.83 -19.06 12.71
N VAL A 75 -5.03 -19.62 12.67
CA VAL A 75 -5.95 -19.43 11.53
C VAL A 75 -6.32 -17.96 11.44
N SER A 76 -6.24 -17.38 10.24
CA SER A 76 -6.65 -15.99 9.98
C SER A 76 -8.17 -15.81 10.14
N SER A 77 -8.61 -14.70 10.74
CA SER A 77 -10.03 -14.37 10.86
C SER A 77 -10.69 -14.21 9.49
N ILE A 78 -12.02 -14.38 9.43
CA ILE A 78 -12.78 -14.02 8.22
C ILE A 78 -12.64 -12.51 7.94
N PHE A 79 -12.66 -11.67 8.98
CA PHE A 79 -12.54 -10.22 8.82
C PHE A 79 -11.17 -9.81 8.26
N ASP A 80 -10.08 -10.39 8.77
CA ASP A 80 -8.73 -10.13 8.27
C ASP A 80 -8.61 -10.54 6.79
N ARG A 81 -9.20 -11.67 6.43
CA ARG A 81 -9.22 -12.14 5.04
C ARG A 81 -10.01 -11.22 4.13
N LEU A 82 -11.18 -10.75 4.56
CA LEU A 82 -11.99 -9.78 3.82
C LEU A 82 -11.27 -8.43 3.67
N ALA A 83 -10.64 -7.94 4.74
CA ALA A 83 -9.85 -6.72 4.70
C ALA A 83 -8.68 -6.85 3.71
N MET A 84 -7.98 -7.99 3.74
CA MET A 84 -6.88 -8.26 2.82
C MET A 84 -7.34 -8.46 1.37
N ASP A 85 -8.49 -9.11 1.16
CA ASP A 85 -9.07 -9.29 -0.18
C ASP A 85 -9.46 -7.94 -0.80
N ARG A 86 -10.16 -7.10 -0.03
CA ARG A 86 -10.49 -5.72 -0.42
C ARG A 86 -9.22 -4.94 -0.75
N TRP A 87 -8.22 -5.00 0.12
CA TRP A 87 -6.97 -4.29 -0.12
C TRP A 87 -6.30 -4.76 -1.42
N TYR A 88 -6.16 -6.07 -1.60
CA TYR A 88 -5.48 -6.67 -2.76
C TYR A 88 -6.20 -6.43 -4.08
N ARG A 89 -7.54 -6.50 -4.09
CA ARG A 89 -8.34 -6.39 -5.32
C ARG A 89 -8.74 -4.97 -5.67
N ARG A 90 -8.74 -4.05 -4.70
CA ARG A 90 -9.28 -2.71 -4.90
C ARG A 90 -8.33 -1.61 -4.47
N ASP A 91 -7.95 -1.57 -3.20
CA ASP A 91 -7.23 -0.41 -2.66
C ASP A 91 -5.80 -0.31 -3.23
N PHE A 92 -5.07 -1.43 -3.35
CA PHE A 92 -3.75 -1.45 -3.98
C PHE A 92 -3.79 -1.19 -5.50
N PRO A 93 -4.70 -1.81 -6.29
CA PRO A 93 -4.89 -1.40 -7.69
C PRO A 93 -5.24 0.09 -7.85
N ALA A 94 -6.06 0.66 -6.97
CA ALA A 94 -6.39 2.08 -7.02
C ALA A 94 -5.16 2.96 -6.80
N PHE A 95 -4.32 2.61 -5.83
CA PHE A 95 -3.02 3.24 -5.61
C PHE A 95 -2.11 3.17 -6.85
N LEU A 96 -2.06 2.03 -7.55
CA LEU A 96 -1.27 1.91 -8.79
C LEU A 96 -1.81 2.79 -9.94
N GLN A 97 -3.13 2.98 -10.01
CA GLN A 97 -3.76 3.89 -10.97
C GLN A 97 -3.42 5.35 -10.64
N GLU A 98 -3.46 5.73 -9.36
CA GLU A 98 -3.10 7.06 -8.88
C GLU A 98 -1.62 7.40 -9.15
N LEU A 99 -0.72 6.46 -8.88
CA LEU A 99 0.72 6.61 -9.11
C LEU A 99 1.06 6.88 -10.59
N GLY A 100 0.25 6.33 -11.50
CA GLY A 100 0.41 6.49 -12.94
C GLY A 100 1.42 5.51 -13.55
N ALA A 101 1.10 5.07 -14.78
CA ALA A 101 1.90 4.08 -15.51
C ALA A 101 3.32 4.55 -15.84
N ASP A 102 3.56 5.85 -15.81
CA ASP A 102 4.85 6.46 -16.13
C ASP A 102 5.88 6.35 -15.00
N ARG A 103 5.43 6.13 -13.76
CA ARG A 103 6.26 5.92 -12.56
C ARG A 103 6.44 4.45 -12.18
N LEU A 104 5.69 3.55 -12.83
CA LEU A 104 5.71 2.12 -12.59
C LEU A 104 6.68 1.40 -13.53
N PRO A 105 7.23 0.23 -13.12
CA PRO A 105 7.99 -0.62 -14.04
C PRO A 105 7.10 -1.01 -15.24
N ASN A 106 7.70 -1.42 -16.35
CA ASN A 106 6.95 -1.80 -17.56
C ASN A 106 5.81 -2.79 -17.23
N MET A 107 4.56 -2.33 -17.37
CA MET A 107 3.33 -3.09 -17.12
C MET A 107 2.73 -3.55 -18.46
N PRO A 108 3.19 -4.66 -19.06
CA PRO A 108 2.77 -5.06 -20.42
C PRO A 108 1.28 -5.39 -20.54
N LYS A 109 0.60 -5.65 -19.41
CA LYS A 109 -0.86 -5.90 -19.35
C LYS A 109 -1.67 -4.66 -18.95
N GLY A 110 -1.03 -3.50 -18.86
CA GLY A 110 -1.62 -2.30 -18.30
C GLY A 110 -1.70 -2.34 -16.76
N LEU A 111 -2.25 -1.27 -16.20
CA LEU A 111 -2.49 -1.17 -14.76
C LEU A 111 -3.69 -2.03 -14.36
N PRO A 112 -3.64 -2.71 -13.21
CA PRO A 112 -4.79 -3.47 -12.72
C PRO A 112 -5.99 -2.53 -12.49
N VAL A 113 -7.18 -3.01 -12.82
CA VAL A 113 -8.43 -2.27 -12.58
C VAL A 113 -8.91 -2.59 -11.15
N PRO A 114 -9.18 -1.60 -10.31
CA PRO A 114 -9.78 -1.82 -8.99
C PRO A 114 -11.12 -2.56 -9.12
N ALA A 115 -11.32 -3.59 -8.31
CA ALA A 115 -12.61 -4.28 -8.25
C ALA A 115 -13.73 -3.31 -7.83
N GLU A 116 -14.89 -3.41 -8.46
CA GLU A 116 -16.08 -2.67 -8.03
C GLU A 116 -16.44 -3.08 -6.59
N GLY A 117 -16.78 -2.10 -5.75
CA GLY A 117 -17.07 -2.33 -4.34
C GLY A 117 -18.32 -3.18 -4.14
N GLY A 118 -18.16 -4.50 -4.08
CA GLY A 118 -19.15 -5.41 -3.51
C GLY A 118 -19.04 -5.42 -1.99
N MET A 119 -20.15 -5.17 -1.30
CA MET A 119 -20.31 -5.47 0.12
C MET A 119 -20.25 -6.98 0.36
#